data_AF-A0A920U3M5-F1
#
_entry.id   AF-A0A920U3M5-F1
#
_cell.length_a   1.000
_cell.length_b   1.000
_cell.length_c   1.000
_cell.angle_alpha   90.00
_cell.angle_beta   90.00
_cell.angle_gamma   90.00
#
_symmetry.space_group_name_H-M   'P 1'
#
loop_
_entity.id
_entity.type
_entity.pdbx_description
1 polymer ?
#
loop_
_entity_poly.entity_id
_entity_poly.type
_entity_poly.pdbx_seq_one_letter_code
_entity_poly.pdbx_strand_id
1 'polypeptide(L)'
;MAEELLNFDSKPMAKILIAGWRRQWSDGGEISGGLPRYLISKLGAKKSAKWARGIQAMLPFPSTGTHDTYRPGSLTTKVSPSNP
;
A
#
# COMPACT_ATOMS: atom_id res chain seq x y z
N MET A 1 19.53 2.83 11.73
CA MET A 1 18.85 3.52 10.61
C MET A 1 17.62 2.77 10.11
N ALA A 2 17.67 1.47 9.79
CA ALA A 2 16.48 0.73 9.32
C ALA A 2 15.39 0.49 10.39
N GLU A 3 15.78 0.37 11.66
CA GLU A 3 14.89 0.19 12.82
C GLU A 3 13.85 1.32 12.98
N GLU A 4 14.10 2.51 12.42
CA GLU A 4 13.22 3.67 12.52
C GLU A 4 12.16 3.74 11.41
N LEU A 5 12.19 2.79 10.46
CA LEU A 5 11.31 2.78 9.29
C LEU A 5 10.12 1.84 9.44
N LEU A 6 10.12 0.94 10.42
CA LEU A 6 9.11 -0.11 10.59
C LEU A 6 8.70 -0.25 12.05
N ASN A 7 7.41 -0.10 12.31
CA ASN A 7 6.79 -0.39 13.59
C ASN A 7 6.21 -1.82 13.54
N PHE A 8 6.80 -2.75 14.27
CA PHE A 8 6.34 -4.13 14.37
C PHE A 8 5.34 -4.29 15.52
N ASP A 9 4.19 -4.89 15.22
CA ASP A 9 3.25 -5.35 16.25
C ASP A 9 3.65 -6.75 16.76
N SER A 10 4.21 -7.58 15.86
CA SER A 10 4.77 -8.89 16.20
C SER A 10 5.82 -9.32 15.18
N LYS A 11 6.90 -9.97 15.63
CA LYS A 11 7.95 -10.45 14.72
C LYS A 11 7.49 -11.74 14.01
N PRO A 12 7.37 -11.75 12.67
CA PRO A 12 7.00 -12.96 11.95
C PRO A 12 8.13 -13.99 11.98
N MET A 13 7.79 -15.27 12.15
CA MET A 13 8.75 -16.40 12.08
C MET A 13 9.07 -16.83 10.63
N ALA A 14 8.53 -16.12 9.63
CA ALA A 14 8.71 -16.45 8.23
C ALA A 14 10.15 -16.16 7.76
N LYS A 15 10.69 -17.06 6.94
CA LYS A 15 12.04 -16.93 6.35
C LYS A 15 12.02 -16.21 4.99
N ILE A 16 10.86 -16.11 4.35
CA ILE A 16 10.69 -15.56 3.00
C ILE A 16 9.69 -14.41 3.07
N LEU A 17 10.03 -13.29 2.45
CA LEU A 17 9.16 -12.14 2.27
C LEU A 17 8.76 -12.05 0.80
N ILE A 18 7.45 -12.12 0.54
CA ILE A 18 6.88 -11.78 -0.77
C ILE A 18 6.48 -10.31 -0.72
N ALA A 19 7.09 -9.50 -1.58
CA ALA A 19 6.84 -8.07 -1.64
C ALA A 19 6.38 -7.67 -3.05
N GLY A 20 5.41 -6.77 -3.11
CA GLY A 20 4.91 -6.21 -4.37
C GLY A 20 4.25 -4.86 -4.11
N TRP A 21 4.44 -3.92 -5.02
CA TRP A 21 3.91 -2.57 -4.94
C TRP A 21 2.87 -2.35 -6.02
N ARG A 22 1.85 -1.56 -5.69
CA ARG A 22 0.87 -1.09 -6.67
C ARG A 22 1.53 -0.08 -7.60
N ARG A 23 1.19 -0.13 -8.89
CA ARG A 23 1.63 0.86 -9.89
C ARG A 23 3.15 0.97 -9.94
N GLN A 24 3.82 -0.19 -9.87
CA GLN A 24 5.25 -0.27 -10.17
C GLN A 24 5.48 -0.13 -11.68
N TRP A 25 6.67 0.34 -12.08
CA TRP A 25 7.00 0.58 -13.48
C TRP A 25 6.82 -0.64 -14.39
N SER A 26 6.86 -1.85 -13.82
CA SER A 26 6.54 -3.11 -14.49
C SER A 26 5.41 -3.86 -13.78
N ASP A 27 4.21 -3.27 -13.80
CA ASP A 27 2.96 -3.91 -13.37
C ASP A 27 2.08 -4.21 -14.59
N GLY A 28 2.64 -4.96 -15.54
CA GLY A 28 1.93 -5.35 -16.76
C GLY A 28 0.68 -6.15 -16.43
N GLY A 29 -0.48 -5.49 -16.46
CA GLY A 29 -1.78 -6.09 -16.16
C GLY A 29 -2.06 -6.38 -14.68
N GLU A 30 -1.48 -5.60 -13.75
CA GLU A 30 -1.68 -5.75 -12.29
C GLU A 30 -1.19 -7.08 -11.67
N ILE A 31 -0.38 -7.86 -12.38
CA ILE A 31 0.06 -9.18 -11.90
C ILE A 31 0.93 -9.04 -10.64
N SER A 32 1.88 -8.11 -10.65
CA SER A 32 2.87 -7.96 -9.59
C SER A 32 2.35 -7.12 -8.42
N GLY A 33 1.41 -6.20 -8.66
CA GLY A 33 0.63 -5.53 -7.62
C GLY A 33 -0.53 -6.36 -7.04
N GLY A 34 -1.07 -7.30 -7.82
CA GLY A 34 -2.23 -8.13 -7.49
C GLY A 34 -1.90 -9.38 -6.68
N LEU A 35 -0.76 -10.03 -6.96
CA LEU A 35 -0.33 -11.26 -6.29
C LEU A 35 -0.28 -11.13 -4.75
N PRO A 36 0.32 -10.09 -4.15
CA PRO A 36 0.31 -9.93 -2.70
C PRO A 36 -1.11 -9.81 -2.13
N ARG A 37 -2.01 -9.11 -2.84
CA ARG A 37 -3.40 -8.90 -2.40
C ARG A 37 -4.19 -10.21 -2.45
N TYR A 38 -3.98 -11.01 -3.50
CA TYR A 38 -4.55 -12.34 -3.63
C TYR A 38 -4.08 -13.25 -2.48
N LEU A 39 -2.78 -13.28 -2.19
CA LEU A 39 -2.22 -14.09 -1.10
C LEU A 39 -2.72 -13.67 0.28
N ILE A 40 -2.82 -12.35 0.55
CA ILE A 40 -3.41 -11.83 1.79
C ILE A 40 -4.84 -12.34 1.95
N SER A 41 -5.65 -12.23 0.89
CA SER A 41 -7.06 -12.65 0.93
C SER A 41 -7.21 -14.16 1.05
N LYS A 42 -6.40 -14.95 0.35
CA LYS A 42 -6.50 -16.41 0.35
C LYS A 42 -6.01 -17.05 1.63
N LEU A 43 -4.96 -16.49 2.24
CA LEU A 43 -4.33 -17.04 3.44
C LEU A 43 -4.88 -16.42 4.73
N GLY A 44 -5.77 -15.42 4.65
CA GLY A 44 -6.24 -14.68 5.82
C GLY A 44 -5.08 -14.01 6.56
N ALA A 45 -4.12 -13.45 5.81
CA ALA A 45 -2.87 -12.96 6.37
C ALA A 45 -3.13 -11.86 7.42
N LYS A 46 -2.43 -11.97 8.56
CA LYS A 46 -2.52 -10.98 9.65
C LYS A 46 -1.46 -9.92 9.47
N LYS A 47 -1.82 -8.69 9.81
CA LYS A 47 -0.89 -7.57 9.82
C LYS A 47 0.16 -7.76 10.93
N SER A 48 1.44 -7.74 10.56
CA SER A 48 2.56 -7.89 11.49
C SER A 48 3.29 -6.58 11.79
N ALA A 49 3.22 -5.62 10.88
CA ALA A 49 3.94 -4.35 10.97
C ALA A 49 3.28 -3.22 10.16
N LYS A 50 3.74 -1.99 10.40
CA LYS A 50 3.44 -0.78 9.63
C LYS A 50 4.75 -0.05 9.33
N TRP A 51 4.81 0.60 8.17
CA TRP A 51 5.87 1.58 7.93
C TRP A 51 5.72 2.77 8.89
N ALA A 52 6.84 3.30 9.37
CA ALA A 52 6.89 4.51 10.18
C ALA A 52 6.53 5.74 9.34
N ARG A 53 6.02 6.79 10.00
CA ARG A 53 5.54 8.01 9.33
C ARG A 53 6.61 8.72 8.48
N GLY A 54 7.89 8.53 8.79
CA GLY A 54 9.01 9.12 8.06
C GLY A 54 9.18 8.61 6.63
N ILE A 55 8.58 7.47 6.26
CA ILE A 55 8.74 6.88 4.92
C ILE A 55 8.01 7.65 3.81
N GLN A 56 7.14 8.60 4.17
CA GLN A 56 6.42 9.43 3.21
C GLN A 56 7.35 10.23 2.29
N ALA A 57 8.54 10.57 2.76
CA ALA A 57 9.57 11.24 1.94
C ALA A 57 10.14 10.33 0.82
N MET A 58 10.00 9.01 0.93
CA MET A 58 10.42 8.04 -0.09
C MET A 58 9.31 7.73 -1.10
N LEU A 59 8.11 8.28 -0.93
CA LEU A 59 7.05 8.18 -1.92
C LEU A 59 7.22 9.31 -2.95
N PRO A 60 7.14 9.02 -4.26
CA PRO A 60 7.28 10.04 -5.29
C PRO A 60 6.08 10.99 -5.36
N PHE A 61 5.12 10.92 -4.43
CA PHE A 61 3.89 11.72 -4.44
C PHE A 61 4.06 13.26 -4.63
N PRO A 62 5.12 13.91 -4.11
CA PRO A 62 5.34 15.35 -4.35
C PRO A 62 6.09 15.65 -5.65
N SER A 63 6.52 14.67 -6.45
CA SER A 63 7.19 14.94 -7.72
C SER A 63 6.19 15.29 -8.83
N THR A 64 6.48 16.37 -9.55
CA THR A 64 5.70 16.79 -10.71
C THR A 64 5.63 15.68 -11.75
N GLY A 65 4.42 15.34 -12.22
CA GLY A 65 4.18 14.29 -13.22
C GLY A 65 3.88 12.89 -12.65
N THR A 66 3.96 12.69 -11.33
CA THR A 66 3.60 11.40 -10.69
C THR A 66 2.29 11.45 -9.90
N HIS A 67 1.64 12.61 -9.85
CA HIS A 67 0.40 12.83 -9.11
C HIS A 67 -0.72 11.86 -9.51
N ASP A 68 -0.97 11.66 -10.81
CA ASP A 68 -2.02 10.72 -11.27
C ASP A 68 -1.71 9.25 -10.90
N THR A 69 -0.42 8.93 -10.83
CA THR A 69 0.08 7.58 -10.52
C THR A 69 0.04 7.26 -9.03
N TYR A 70 0.11 8.22 -8.11
CA TYR A 70 0.15 7.91 -6.67
C TYR A 70 -0.94 8.58 -5.83
N ARG A 71 -1.87 9.33 -6.44
CA ARG A 71 -3.03 9.90 -5.72
C ARG A 71 -3.93 8.81 -5.13
N PRO A 72 -4.18 8.83 -3.81
CA PRO A 72 -5.19 8.00 -3.21
C PRO A 72 -6.55 8.31 -3.85
N GLY A 73 -7.28 7.28 -4.27
CA GLY A 73 -8.65 7.46 -4.75
C GLY A 73 -9.51 8.02 -3.61
N SER A 74 -10.08 9.21 -3.81
CA SER A 74 -11.08 9.75 -2.88
C SER A 74 -12.39 9.02 -3.12
N LEU A 75 -12.84 8.23 -2.15
CA LEU A 75 -14.23 7.77 -2.12
C LEU A 75 -15.08 8.94 -1.62
N THR A 76 -15.61 9.74 -2.54
CA THR A 76 -16.72 10.63 -2.21
C THR A 76 -17.96 9.77 -2.10
N THR A 77 -18.36 9.45 -0.87
CA THR A 77 -19.72 8.95 -0.63
C THR A 77 -20.65 10.05 -1.12
N LYS A 78 -21.37 9.82 -2.23
CA LYS A 78 -22.44 10.72 -2.67
C LYS A 78 -23.48 10.76 -1.54
N VAL A 79 -23.40 11.76 -0.68
CA VAL A 79 -24.54 12.21 0.11
C VAL A 79 -25.57 12.69 -0.91
N SER A 80 -26.61 11.89 -1.12
CA SER A 80 -27.77 12.30 -1.91
C SER A 80 -28.37 13.54 -1.25
N PRO A 81 -28.65 14.62 -1.99
CA PRO A 81 -29.36 15.75 -1.40
C PRO A 81 -30.75 15.26 -1.00
N SER A 82 -31.03 15.27 0.31
CA SER A 82 -32.39 15.21 0.82
C SER A 82 -33.13 16.43 0.28
N ASN A 83 -34.13 16.21 -0.57
CA ASN A 83 -35.03 17.25 -1.05
C ASN A 83 -35.91 17.75 0.14
N PRO A 84 -36.30 19.03 0.18
CA PRO A 84 -36.99 19.66 1.31
C PRO A 84 -38.41 19.13 1.54
#